data_AF-A0A3S4HR67-F1
#
_entry.id   AF-A0A3S4HR67-F1
#
_cell.length_a   1.000
_cell.length_b   1.000
_cell.length_c   1.000
_cell.angle_alpha   90.00
_cell.angle_beta   90.00
_cell.angle_gamma   90.00
#
_symmetry.space_group_name_H-M   'P 1'
#
loop_
_entity.id
_entity.type
_entity.pdbx_description
1 polymer ?
#
loop_
_entity_poly.entity_id
_entity_poly.type
_entity_poly.pdbx_seq_one_letter_code
_entity_poly.pdbx_strand_id
1 'polypeptide(L)' 'MKDGRIVAEGAPSRIVSAELIEQVFGLPCLIIDDPVSHTPMVIPR' A
#
# COMPACT_ATOMS: atom_id res chain seq x y z
N MET A 1 3.63 -1.44 9.98
CA MET A 1 4.67 -2.05 10.84
C MET A 1 4.74 -3.53 10.55
N LYS A 2 5.93 -4.13 10.54
CA LYS A 2 6.14 -5.59 10.44
C LYS A 2 7.25 -5.97 11.42
N ASP A 3 7.07 -7.03 12.20
CA ASP A 3 8.05 -7.51 13.20
C ASP A 3 8.54 -6.42 14.17
N GLY A 4 7.63 -5.51 14.58
CA GLY A 4 7.96 -4.41 15.49
C GLY A 4 8.77 -3.26 14.87
N ARG A 5 8.99 -3.26 13.55
CA ARG A 5 9.72 -2.20 12.83
C ARG A 5 8.80 -1.39 11.91
N ILE A 6 9.11 -0.11 11.77
CA ILE A 6 8.50 0.76 10.75
C ILE A 6 9.10 0.36 9.39
N VAL A 7 8.23 -0.03 8.46
CA VAL A 7 8.63 -0.53 7.13
C VAL A 7 8.69 0.61 6.12
N ALA A 8 7.74 1.55 6.21
CA ALA A 8 7.73 2.80 5.45
C ALA A 8 6.94 3.84 6.24
N GLU A 9 7.31 5.11 6.10
CA GLU A 9 6.62 6.25 6.71
C GLU A 9 6.62 7.42 5.72
N GLY A 10 5.48 8.09 5.58
CA GLY A 10 5.30 9.18 4.63
C GLY A 10 3.88 9.27 4.10
N ALA A 11 3.66 10.15 3.14
CA ALA A 11 2.36 10.32 2.49
C ALA A 11 1.94 9.02 1.77
N PRO A 12 0.67 8.59 1.86
CA PRO A 12 0.19 7.36 1.24
C PRO A 12 0.55 7.26 -0.24
N SER A 13 0.39 8.35 -0.99
CA SER A 13 0.73 8.44 -2.42
C SER A 13 2.20 8.20 -2.75
N ARG A 14 3.10 8.27 -1.76
CA ARG A 14 4.54 8.06 -1.93
C ARG A 14 5.01 6.70 -1.45
N ILE A 15 4.30 6.09 -0.49
CA ILE A 15 4.75 4.86 0.17
C ILE A 15 3.89 3.64 -0.16
N VAL A 16 2.62 3.81 -0.53
CA VAL A 16 1.70 2.70 -0.78
C VAL A 16 1.99 2.11 -2.17
N SER A 17 2.66 0.95 -2.19
CA SER A 17 2.91 0.15 -3.40
C SER A 17 2.42 -1.29 -3.21
N ALA A 18 2.12 -1.98 -4.32
CA ALA A 18 1.66 -3.37 -4.28
C ALA A 18 2.68 -4.28 -3.58
N GLU A 19 3.98 -4.07 -3.85
CA GLU A 19 5.08 -4.80 -3.24
C GLU A 19 5.15 -4.57 -1.72
N LEU A 20 4.92 -3.34 -1.25
CA LEU A 20 4.91 -3.03 0.18
C LEU A 20 3.72 -3.72 0.88
N ILE A 21 2.54 -3.69 0.26
CA ILE A 21 1.34 -4.35 0.81
C ILE A 21 1.57 -5.86 0.89
N GLU A 22 2.13 -6.49 -0.14
CA GLU A 22 2.45 -7.92 -0.13
C GLU A 22 3.49 -8.24 0.96
N GLN A 23 4.53 -7.43 1.11
CA GLN A 23 5.54 -7.64 2.13
C GLN A 23 5.00 -7.49 3.56
N VAL A 24 4.11 -6.53 3.82
CA VAL A 24 3.58 -6.25 5.17
C VAL A 24 2.40 -7.13 5.53
N PHE A 25 1.50 -7.39 4.58
CA PHE A 25 0.22 -8.05 4.82
C PHE A 25 0.10 -9.43 4.17
N GLY A 26 1.07 -9.85 3.34
CA GLY A 26 1.01 -11.14 2.64
C GLY A 26 -0.12 -11.22 1.62
N LEU A 27 -0.61 -10.07 1.14
CA LEU A 27 -1.77 -9.95 0.28
C LEU A 27 -1.34 -9.45 -1.11
N PRO A 28 -1.40 -10.28 -2.15
CA PRO A 28 -1.21 -9.81 -3.52
C PRO A 28 -2.36 -8.89 -3.91
N CYS A 29 -2.04 -7.68 -4.35
CA CYS A 29 -3.03 -6.67 -4.73
C CYS A 29 -2.57 -5.83 -5.94
N LEU A 30 -3.51 -5.12 -6.54
CA LEU A 30 -3.25 -4.04 -7.48
C LEU A 30 -3.47 -2.69 -6.77
N ILE A 31 -2.64 -1.70 -7.07
CA ILE A 31 -2.83 -0.33 -6.59
C ILE A 31 -3.09 0.56 -7.79
N ILE A 32 -4.17 1.34 -7.73
CA ILE A 32 -4.55 2.33 -8.73
C ILE A 32 -4.84 3.68 -8.06
N ASP A 33 -4.88 4.75 -8.83
CA ASP A 33 -5.41 6.03 -8.34
C ASP A 33 -6.94 5.93 -8.17
N ASP A 34 -7.43 6.34 -7.01
CA ASP A 34 -8.87 6.50 -6.76
C ASP A 34 -9.42 7.61 -7.69
N PRO A 35 -10.41 7.30 -8.55
CA PRO A 35 -10.98 8.29 -9.47
C PRO A 35 -11.77 9.42 -8.79
N VAL A 36 -12.10 9.28 -7.51
CA VAL A 36 -12.86 10.26 -6.71
C VAL A 36 -11.95 11.05 -5.79
N SER A 37 -11.16 10.36 -4.97
CA SER A 37 -10.33 11.00 -3.94
C SER A 37 -8.90 11.30 -4.37
N HIS A 38 -8.46 10.76 -5.51
CA HIS A 38 -7.07 10.81 -6.00
C HIS A 38 -6.05 10.31 -4.98
N THR A 39 -6.46 9.40 -4.10
CA THR A 39 -5.57 8.67 -3.19
C THR A 39 -5.36 7.24 -3.68
N PRO A 40 -4.31 6.53 -3.22
CA PRO A 40 -4.07 5.16 -3.64
C PRO A 40 -5.22 4.23 -3.20
N MET A 41 -5.84 3.55 -4.16
CA MET A 41 -6.87 2.54 -3.95
C MET A 41 -6.27 1.13 -4.08
N VAL A 42 -6.51 0.27 -3.09
CA VAL A 42 -6.02 -1.12 -3.07
C VAL A 42 -7.12 -2.08 -3.53
N ILE A 43 -6.84 -2.88 -4.55
CA ILE A 43 -7.75 -3.90 -5.10
C ILE A 43 -7.12 -5.28 -4.85
N PRO A 44 -7.70 -6.11 -3.96
CA PRO A 44 -7.25 -7.48 -3.75
C PRO A 44 -7.39 -8.33 -5.03
N ARG A 45 -6.47 -9.26 -5.25
CA ARG A 45 -6.60 -10.32 -6.27
C ARG A 45 -7.27 -11.57 -5.71
#